data_AF-A0AAE0WBS5-F1
#
_entry.id   AF-A0AAE0WBS5-F1
#
_cell.length_a   1.000
_cell.length_b   1.000
_cell.length_c   1.000
_cell.angle_alpha   90.00
_cell.angle_beta   90.00
_cell.angle_gamma   90.00
#
_symmetry.space_group_name_H-M   'P 1'
#
loop_
_entity.id
_entity.type
_entity.pdbx_description
1 polymer ?
#
loop_
_entity_poly.entity_id
_entity_poly.type
_entity_poly.pdbx_seq_one_letter_code
_entity_poly.pdbx_strand_id
1 'polypeptide(L)'
;METANASLLDEATAAAEAMTMAYRLVNRRQSNLRKKVFVSGKLYPVNKALLESRAEPLEIEIVEGDLRRTEPTDEYCCTVGDYGVNVRCIPWAEWVASYRRTDSQPYTSSGKCTEICRDKPLNEYYFDTLTLQSDHGAVRLRALEKHYNLRYNPDGTISVSLDETTSDIDLNTLLYVLTGKSVNLPEANTAVNIPCTRQSAYMTHPVFSLYHSETDMMRYIKSLENKDLSLTMSMIPLGSCTMKLNPASAMLPLLHPNLTEIHPFAPREQALGYAEMIESLEKYLAEITGFDAVSLQPNSGAQGEYAGLKAVRDYHLANGDMRRNIAVIPESAHGTNPASASMCGMEIVTVKTQSNGNIDIADLQSKLRQHAETVAVLMVTYPSTYGVFEPEIKRVCDLVHQYGGQVYMDGRKHECAGRVDLAGTDWGGCLPSQSAQNIQYPRTAGADRVSVRYVSKHIC
;
A
#
# COMPACT_ATOMS: atom_id res chain seq x y z
N MET A 1 -5.28 -8.42 12.49
CA MET A 1 -5.13 -7.46 11.38
C MET A 1 -3.91 -7.88 10.59
N GLU A 2 -4.11 -8.61 9.49
CA GLU A 2 -3.00 -8.88 8.57
C GLU A 2 -2.66 -7.56 7.88
N THR A 3 -1.54 -6.97 8.27
CA THR A 3 -1.03 -5.74 7.67
C THR A 3 -0.78 -5.98 6.19
N ALA A 4 -1.64 -5.45 5.33
CA ALA A 4 -1.43 -5.42 3.89
C ALA A 4 -0.22 -4.53 3.61
N ASN A 5 0.97 -5.13 3.45
CA ASN A 5 2.13 -4.41 2.89
C ASN A 5 1.85 -4.08 1.41
N ALA A 6 2.41 -2.95 0.96
CA ALA A 6 2.44 -2.37 -0.38
C ALA A 6 1.71 -3.16 -1.49
N SER A 7 0.77 -2.50 -2.16
CA SER A 7 -0.01 -3.01 -3.29
C SER A 7 0.87 -3.72 -4.34
N LEU A 8 0.90 -5.06 -4.29
CA LEU A 8 1.50 -5.92 -5.33
C LEU A 8 0.93 -5.61 -6.73
N LEU A 9 -0.27 -5.03 -6.79
CA LEU A 9 -0.93 -4.59 -8.03
C LEU A 9 -0.36 -3.28 -8.59
N ASP A 10 0.16 -2.39 -7.74
CA ASP A 10 0.74 -1.12 -8.18
C ASP A 10 2.10 -1.32 -8.86
N GLU A 11 2.88 -2.30 -8.38
CA GLU A 11 4.17 -2.70 -8.97
C GLU A 11 3.98 -3.22 -10.41
N ALA A 12 3.07 -4.19 -10.58
CA ALA A 12 2.73 -4.74 -11.89
C ALA A 12 2.27 -3.65 -12.86
N THR A 13 1.39 -2.76 -12.39
CA THR A 13 0.80 -1.70 -13.22
C THR A 13 1.84 -0.67 -13.63
N ALA A 14 2.71 -0.25 -12.70
CA ALA A 14 3.80 0.68 -12.99
C ALA A 14 4.78 0.09 -14.01
N ALA A 15 5.13 -1.19 -13.89
CA ALA A 15 5.98 -1.88 -14.84
C ALA A 15 5.37 -1.89 -16.26
N ALA A 16 4.07 -2.17 -16.38
CA ALA A 16 3.38 -2.20 -17.67
C ALA A 16 3.21 -0.81 -18.30
N GLU A 17 2.96 0.22 -17.51
CA GLU A 17 2.92 1.62 -17.97
C GLU A 17 4.31 2.09 -18.45
N ALA A 18 5.37 1.78 -17.69
CA ALA A 18 6.75 2.10 -18.04
C ALA A 18 7.18 1.39 -19.34
N MET A 19 6.83 0.12 -19.50
CA MET A 19 7.01 -0.64 -20.74
C MET A 19 6.38 0.08 -21.93
N THR A 20 5.10 0.45 -21.81
CA THR A 20 4.36 1.13 -22.89
C THR A 20 4.94 2.50 -23.21
N MET A 21 5.35 3.27 -22.19
CA MET A 21 5.99 4.56 -22.37
C MET A 21 7.32 4.44 -23.12
N ALA A 22 8.16 3.50 -22.71
CA ALA A 22 9.46 3.30 -23.33
C ALA A 22 9.32 2.82 -24.78
N TYR A 23 8.41 1.90 -25.06
CA TYR A 23 8.06 1.49 -26.42
C TYR A 23 7.69 2.69 -27.30
N ARG A 24 6.81 3.58 -26.82
CA ARG A 24 6.41 4.79 -27.56
C ARG A 24 7.56 5.78 -27.73
N LEU A 25 8.38 5.97 -26.72
CA LEU A 25 9.49 6.92 -26.74
C LEU A 25 10.54 6.50 -27.77
N VAL A 26 10.95 5.23 -27.73
CA VAL A 26 11.98 4.68 -28.61
C VAL A 26 11.51 4.61 -30.06
N ASN A 27 10.23 4.31 -30.28
CA ASN A 27 9.67 4.16 -31.62
C ASN A 27 9.08 5.44 -32.24
N ARG A 28 9.07 6.58 -31.52
CA ARG A 28 8.39 7.82 -31.95
C ARG A 28 8.78 8.33 -33.34
N ARG A 29 9.99 8.01 -33.82
CA ARG A 29 10.56 8.50 -35.09
C ARG A 29 11.29 7.41 -35.88
N GLN A 30 11.05 6.13 -35.58
CA GLN A 30 11.72 5.02 -36.24
C GLN A 30 10.81 4.35 -37.27
N SER A 31 11.35 4.04 -38.45
CA SER A 31 10.67 3.24 -39.47
C SER A 31 10.61 1.76 -39.10
N ASN A 32 11.63 1.27 -38.37
CA ASN A 32 11.68 -0.08 -37.83
C ASN A 32 11.34 -0.05 -36.34
N LEU A 33 10.19 -0.62 -35.98
CA LEU A 33 9.73 -0.64 -34.60
C LEU A 33 10.54 -1.66 -33.78
N ARG A 34 11.14 -1.23 -32.68
CA ARG A 34 11.67 -2.12 -31.65
C ARG A 34 10.50 -2.68 -30.85
N LYS A 35 10.10 -3.92 -31.14
CA LYS A 35 8.95 -4.60 -30.54
C LYS A 35 9.31 -5.56 -29.41
N LYS A 36 10.58 -5.65 -28.99
CA LYS A 36 10.97 -6.53 -27.89
C LYS A 36 11.12 -5.78 -26.58
N VAL A 37 10.67 -6.37 -25.49
CA VAL A 37 10.90 -5.92 -24.12
C VAL A 37 11.61 -7.04 -23.37
N PHE A 38 12.75 -6.75 -22.77
CA PHE A 38 13.44 -7.73 -21.96
C PHE A 38 12.90 -7.69 -20.53
N VAL A 39 12.50 -8.83 -19.99
CA VAL A 39 11.90 -8.94 -18.66
C VAL A 39 12.76 -9.85 -17.78
N SER A 40 13.04 -9.40 -16.56
CA SER A 40 13.75 -10.23 -15.58
C SER A 40 12.93 -11.48 -15.24
N GLY A 41 13.56 -12.65 -15.33
CA GLY A 41 12.90 -13.89 -14.92
C GLY A 41 12.54 -13.97 -13.44
N LYS A 42 13.07 -13.05 -12.64
CA LYS A 42 12.79 -12.93 -11.19
C LYS A 42 11.54 -12.12 -10.86
N LEU A 43 10.85 -11.52 -11.84
CA LEU A 43 9.60 -10.81 -11.57
C LEU A 43 8.54 -11.75 -10.97
N TYR A 44 7.71 -11.23 -10.06
CA TYR A 44 6.56 -11.95 -9.56
C TYR A 44 5.58 -12.35 -10.69
N PRO A 45 4.89 -13.49 -10.59
CA PRO A 45 3.95 -13.95 -11.62
C PRO A 45 2.87 -12.91 -11.98
N VAL A 46 2.38 -12.14 -10.99
CA VAL A 46 1.38 -11.08 -11.22
C VAL A 46 1.92 -9.94 -12.10
N ASN A 47 3.21 -9.60 -11.96
CA ASN A 47 3.86 -8.58 -12.78
C ASN A 47 4.00 -9.07 -14.22
N LYS A 48 4.41 -10.33 -14.40
CA LYS A 48 4.54 -10.95 -15.73
C LYS A 48 3.20 -11.02 -16.45
N ALA A 49 2.16 -11.53 -15.78
CA ALA A 49 0.82 -11.64 -16.35
C ALA A 49 0.27 -10.27 -16.80
N LEU A 50 0.48 -9.22 -16.00
CA LEU A 50 0.03 -7.89 -16.39
C LEU A 50 0.86 -7.31 -17.54
N LEU A 51 2.18 -7.49 -17.54
CA LEU A 51 3.03 -7.10 -18.67
C LEU A 51 2.57 -7.78 -19.97
N GLU A 52 2.34 -9.09 -19.95
CA GLU A 52 1.83 -9.87 -21.09
C GLU A 52 0.50 -9.31 -21.59
N SER A 53 -0.47 -9.11 -20.68
CA SER A 53 -1.79 -8.57 -21.04
C SER A 53 -1.75 -7.18 -21.68
N ARG A 54 -0.72 -6.37 -21.38
CA ARG A 54 -0.53 -5.02 -21.95
C ARG A 54 0.35 -5.02 -23.20
N ALA A 55 1.22 -6.02 -23.34
CA ALA A 55 2.10 -6.21 -24.49
C ALA A 55 1.34 -6.78 -25.69
N GLU A 56 0.41 -7.72 -25.47
CA GLU A 56 -0.33 -8.42 -26.53
C GLU A 56 -1.06 -7.47 -27.50
N PRO A 57 -1.86 -6.47 -27.06
CA PRO A 57 -2.54 -5.56 -27.99
C PRO A 57 -1.60 -4.65 -28.79
N LEU A 58 -0.35 -4.51 -28.34
CA LEU A 58 0.68 -3.67 -28.98
C LEU A 58 1.66 -4.50 -29.84
N GLU A 59 1.47 -5.82 -29.93
CA GLU A 59 2.38 -6.77 -30.57
C GLU A 59 3.82 -6.67 -30.02
N ILE A 60 3.94 -6.39 -28.73
CA ILE A 60 5.23 -6.35 -28.03
C ILE A 60 5.59 -7.78 -27.61
N GLU A 61 6.75 -8.26 -28.01
CA GLU A 61 7.32 -9.53 -27.58
C GLU A 61 8.02 -9.36 -26.23
N ILE A 62 7.59 -10.12 -25.22
CA ILE A 62 8.26 -10.21 -23.93
C ILE A 62 9.32 -11.32 -23.99
N VAL A 63 10.57 -10.94 -23.77
CA VAL A 63 11.71 -11.87 -23.72
C VAL A 63 12.19 -11.98 -22.29
N GLU A 64 12.01 -13.15 -21.67
CA GLU A 64 12.45 -13.38 -20.31
C GLU A 64 13.93 -13.81 -20.23
N GLY A 65 14.68 -13.27 -19.26
CA GLY A 65 16.02 -13.78 -18.96
C GLY A 65 16.68 -13.19 -17.71
N ASP A 66 17.95 -13.54 -17.45
CA ASP A 66 18.73 -12.97 -16.34
C ASP A 66 19.44 -11.69 -16.80
N LEU A 67 18.98 -10.55 -16.28
CA LEU A 67 19.52 -9.20 -16.54
C LEU A 67 21.03 -9.07 -16.31
N ARG A 68 21.64 -9.94 -15.50
CA ARG A 68 23.08 -9.90 -15.21
C ARG A 68 23.92 -10.65 -16.23
N ARG A 69 23.28 -11.45 -17.09
CA ARG A 69 23.95 -12.31 -18.09
C ARG A 69 23.64 -11.89 -19.52
N THR A 70 22.57 -11.12 -19.72
CA THR A 70 22.15 -10.67 -21.04
C THR A 70 22.82 -9.34 -21.38
N GLU A 71 23.45 -9.27 -22.56
CA GLU A 71 23.99 -8.01 -23.08
C GLU A 71 22.88 -7.16 -23.71
N PRO A 72 22.88 -5.83 -23.52
CA PRO A 72 21.91 -4.95 -24.15
C PRO A 72 22.09 -4.97 -25.67
N THR A 73 21.07 -5.39 -26.40
CA THR A 73 21.02 -5.28 -27.87
C THR A 73 20.06 -4.17 -28.28
N ASP A 74 20.27 -3.61 -29.47
CA ASP A 74 19.40 -2.58 -30.07
C ASP A 74 18.01 -3.11 -30.49
N GLU A 75 17.72 -4.39 -30.28
CA GLU A 75 16.42 -4.99 -30.58
C GLU A 75 15.36 -4.67 -29.51
N TYR A 76 15.79 -4.38 -28.28
CA TYR A 76 14.90 -4.10 -27.16
C TYR A 76 14.54 -2.62 -27.10
N CYS A 77 13.25 -2.33 -26.88
CA CYS A 77 12.79 -0.97 -26.61
C CYS A 77 12.97 -0.58 -25.13
N CYS A 78 12.91 -1.55 -24.21
CA CYS A 78 13.24 -1.35 -22.81
C CYS A 78 13.50 -2.67 -22.09
N THR A 79 13.91 -2.53 -20.84
CA THR A 79 14.22 -3.61 -19.94
C THR A 79 13.43 -3.41 -18.64
N VAL A 80 12.69 -4.43 -18.21
CA VAL A 80 11.92 -4.42 -16.97
C VAL A 80 12.57 -5.39 -15.98
N GLY A 81 13.08 -4.85 -14.88
CA GLY A 81 13.80 -5.61 -13.87
C GLY A 81 13.30 -5.36 -12.47
N ASP A 82 13.28 -6.42 -11.66
CA ASP A 82 13.29 -6.28 -10.21
C ASP A 82 14.73 -5.98 -9.78
N TYR A 83 14.98 -4.74 -9.38
CA TYR A 83 16.24 -4.32 -8.76
C TYR A 83 16.32 -4.67 -7.27
N GLY A 84 15.39 -5.50 -6.78
CA GLY A 84 15.49 -6.22 -5.51
C GLY A 84 14.94 -5.49 -4.30
N VAL A 85 14.03 -4.54 -4.44
CA VAL A 85 13.40 -3.90 -3.27
C VAL A 85 11.99 -3.43 -3.59
N ASN A 86 10.98 -4.08 -2.99
CA ASN A 86 9.76 -3.39 -2.64
C ASN A 86 10.11 -2.39 -1.52
N VAL A 87 10.06 -1.11 -1.87
CA VAL A 87 10.70 -0.02 -1.13
C VAL A 87 9.83 0.41 0.05
N ARG A 88 10.27 0.10 1.27
CA ARG A 88 10.11 1.09 2.35
C ARG A 88 11.20 2.13 2.15
N CYS A 89 10.83 3.39 2.02
CA CYS A 89 11.80 4.48 1.93
C CYS A 89 12.26 4.84 3.34
N ILE A 90 13.01 3.95 3.98
CA ILE A 90 13.91 4.32 5.08
C ILE A 90 15.19 4.80 4.37
N PRO A 91 15.75 5.98 4.72
CA PRO A 91 17.05 6.40 4.21
C PRO A 91 18.02 5.21 4.21
N TRP A 92 18.63 4.89 3.07
CA TRP A 92 19.52 3.72 2.99
C TRP A 92 20.71 3.81 3.96
N ALA A 93 21.09 5.02 4.36
CA ALA A 93 22.01 5.26 5.47
C ALA A 93 21.46 4.79 6.84
N GLU A 94 20.15 4.91 7.08
CA GLU A 94 19.46 4.38 8.28
C GLU A 94 19.24 2.87 8.19
N TRP A 95 18.89 2.31 7.01
CA TRP A 95 18.76 0.86 6.82
C TRP A 95 20.12 0.13 6.90
N VAL A 96 21.15 0.73 6.34
CA VAL A 96 22.52 0.25 6.46
C VAL A 96 23.10 0.56 7.84
N ALA A 97 22.69 1.63 8.53
CA ALA A 97 23.04 1.82 9.95
C ALA A 97 22.36 0.77 10.84
N SER A 98 21.08 0.46 10.62
CA SER A 98 20.36 -0.59 11.34
C SER A 98 20.96 -1.97 11.07
N TYR A 99 21.48 -2.22 9.86
CA TYR A 99 22.17 -3.48 9.51
C TYR A 99 23.68 -3.53 9.81
N ARG A 100 24.41 -2.41 9.79
CA ARG A 100 25.83 -2.37 10.21
C ARG A 100 25.99 -2.37 11.72
N ARG A 101 25.01 -1.84 12.47
CA ARG A 101 24.97 -2.05 13.93
C ARG A 101 24.75 -3.51 14.29
N THR A 102 23.99 -4.29 13.50
CA THR A 102 23.84 -5.74 13.71
C THR A 102 25.10 -6.56 13.37
N ASP A 103 26.06 -6.02 12.62
CA ASP A 103 27.29 -6.73 12.25
C ASP A 103 28.46 -6.50 13.23
N SER A 104 28.32 -5.56 14.17
CA SER A 104 29.40 -5.21 15.12
C SER A 104 29.03 -5.40 16.60
N GLN A 105 27.79 -5.78 16.91
CA GLN A 105 27.37 -6.23 18.24
C GLN A 105 26.43 -7.43 18.08
N PRO A 106 26.77 -8.61 18.63
CA PRO A 106 25.90 -9.79 18.54
C PRO A 106 24.55 -9.46 19.18
N TYR A 107 23.46 -9.56 18.41
CA TYR A 107 22.06 -9.58 18.86
C TYR A 107 21.83 -9.02 20.28
N THR A 108 21.90 -7.69 20.42
CA THR A 108 21.81 -7.08 21.77
C THR A 108 20.42 -7.26 22.36
N SER A 109 19.34 -7.26 21.57
CA SER A 109 17.97 -7.42 22.05
C SER A 109 17.69 -8.79 22.70
N SER A 110 18.24 -9.88 22.16
CA SER A 110 18.05 -11.22 22.73
C SER A 110 18.89 -11.45 23.99
N GLY A 111 20.11 -10.89 24.05
CA GLY A 111 20.90 -10.84 25.28
C GLY A 111 20.18 -10.05 26.38
N LYS A 112 19.62 -8.89 26.05
CA LYS A 112 18.81 -8.05 26.95
C LYS A 112 17.54 -8.73 27.45
N CYS A 113 16.91 -9.58 26.64
CA CYS A 113 15.78 -10.40 27.07
C CYS A 113 16.16 -11.34 28.23
N THR A 114 17.37 -11.90 28.23
CA THR A 114 17.80 -12.82 29.31
C THR A 114 17.87 -12.16 30.68
N GLU A 115 18.09 -10.84 30.74
CA GLU A 115 18.16 -10.07 31.98
C GLU A 115 16.78 -9.91 32.65
N ILE A 116 15.71 -9.92 31.84
CA ILE A 116 14.32 -9.82 32.29
C ILE A 116 13.79 -11.19 32.78
N CYS A 117 14.40 -12.29 32.34
CA CYS A 117 13.98 -13.67 32.60
C CYS A 117 14.14 -14.18 34.05
N ARG A 118 14.36 -13.31 35.05
CA ARG A 118 14.29 -13.73 36.47
C ARG A 118 12.91 -14.32 36.83
N ASP A 119 11.85 -13.81 36.20
CA ASP A 119 10.57 -14.49 36.13
C ASP A 119 10.57 -15.36 34.86
N LYS A 120 10.39 -16.67 35.00
CA LYS A 120 10.52 -17.62 33.89
C LYS A 120 9.54 -17.25 32.76
N PRO A 121 10.03 -16.85 31.56
CA PRO A 121 9.13 -16.56 30.44
C PRO A 121 8.35 -17.80 30.04
N LEU A 122 7.12 -17.58 29.55
CA LEU A 122 6.25 -18.65 29.07
C LEU A 122 6.74 -19.21 27.74
N ASN A 123 7.38 -18.37 26.92
CA ASN A 123 8.00 -18.81 25.69
C ASN A 123 9.40 -19.37 25.95
N GLU A 124 9.61 -20.64 25.56
CA GLU A 124 10.90 -21.33 25.66
C GLU A 124 11.97 -20.66 24.80
N TYR A 125 11.59 -20.22 23.60
CA TYR A 125 12.48 -19.55 22.66
C TYR A 125 12.00 -18.13 22.34
N TYR A 126 12.94 -17.22 22.14
CA TYR A 126 12.65 -15.81 21.86
C TYR A 126 13.74 -15.12 21.06
N PHE A 127 13.33 -14.09 20.30
CA PHE A 127 14.23 -13.16 19.64
C PHE A 127 14.31 -11.85 20.44
N ASP A 128 13.30 -11.01 20.31
CA ASP A 128 13.17 -9.70 20.96
C ASP A 128 11.92 -9.60 21.84
N THR A 129 11.08 -10.62 21.83
CA THR A 129 9.75 -10.60 22.45
C THR A 129 9.63 -11.67 23.52
N LEU A 130 9.30 -11.26 24.74
CA LEU A 130 9.06 -12.12 25.89
C LEU A 130 7.59 -12.09 26.27
N THR A 131 7.06 -13.23 26.72
CA THR A 131 5.73 -13.32 27.32
C THR A 131 5.83 -13.84 28.74
N LEU A 132 5.27 -13.09 29.68
CA LEU A 132 5.41 -13.30 31.11
C LEU A 132 4.03 -13.42 31.76
N GLN A 133 3.94 -14.29 32.76
CA GLN A 133 2.81 -14.27 33.68
C GLN A 133 3.00 -13.11 34.65
N SER A 134 2.03 -12.21 34.75
CA SER A 134 2.12 -11.08 35.67
C SER A 134 0.75 -10.52 36.02
N ASP A 135 0.69 -9.65 37.02
CA ASP A 135 -0.51 -8.90 37.38
C ASP A 135 -0.64 -7.65 36.49
N HIS A 136 -1.62 -7.69 35.58
CA HIS A 136 -1.95 -6.57 34.68
C HIS A 136 -2.13 -5.26 35.41
N GLY A 137 -2.82 -5.25 36.56
CA GLY A 137 -3.17 -4.03 37.28
C GLY A 137 -1.94 -3.31 37.80
N ALA A 138 -1.13 -4.01 38.60
CA ALA A 138 0.07 -3.44 39.21
C ALA A 138 1.14 -3.07 38.17
N VAL A 139 1.34 -3.91 37.14
CA VAL A 139 2.30 -3.62 36.06
C VAL A 139 1.86 -2.40 35.25
N ARG A 140 0.59 -2.31 34.88
CA ARG A 140 0.09 -1.17 34.09
C ARG A 140 0.24 0.15 34.80
N LEU A 141 0.00 0.21 36.12
CA LEU A 141 0.22 1.43 36.90
C LEU A 141 1.68 1.90 36.84
N ARG A 142 2.64 1.00 37.05
CA ARG A 142 4.07 1.32 36.97
C ARG A 142 4.51 1.66 35.55
N ALA A 143 3.99 0.95 34.55
CA ALA A 143 4.28 1.21 33.14
C ALA A 143 3.84 2.62 32.74
N LEU A 144 2.62 3.02 33.14
CA LEU A 144 2.10 4.36 32.90
C LEU A 144 2.90 5.44 33.63
N GLU A 145 3.32 5.20 34.88
CA GLU A 145 4.20 6.11 35.64
C GLU A 145 5.54 6.34 34.92
N LYS A 146 6.08 5.31 34.27
CA LYS A 146 7.36 5.37 33.55
C LYS A 146 7.23 5.68 32.06
N HIS A 147 6.01 5.90 31.56
CA HIS A 147 5.71 6.15 30.15
C HIS A 147 6.09 5.00 29.20
N TYR A 148 5.93 3.74 29.63
CA TYR A 148 6.09 2.56 28.78
C TYR A 148 4.74 1.93 28.41
N ASN A 149 4.63 1.49 27.16
CA ASN A 149 3.51 0.67 26.70
C ASN A 149 3.94 -0.79 26.60
N LEU A 150 3.15 -1.68 27.19
CA LEU A 150 3.32 -3.13 27.08
C LEU A 150 2.09 -3.75 26.42
N ARG A 151 2.23 -4.96 25.88
CA ARG A 151 1.10 -5.70 25.33
C ARG A 151 0.43 -6.53 26.42
N TYR A 152 -0.80 -6.17 26.78
CA TYR A 152 -1.62 -6.91 27.74
C TYR A 152 -2.49 -7.91 26.96
N ASN A 153 -2.23 -9.21 27.12
CA ASN A 153 -2.95 -10.24 26.38
C ASN A 153 -4.26 -10.64 27.09
N PRO A 154 -5.30 -11.04 26.35
CA PRO A 154 -6.59 -11.44 26.94
C PRO A 154 -6.51 -12.64 27.89
N ASP A 155 -5.48 -13.47 27.79
CA ASP A 155 -5.24 -14.64 28.65
C ASP A 155 -4.61 -14.30 30.01
N GLY A 156 -4.43 -13.01 30.32
CA GLY A 156 -3.84 -12.54 31.57
C GLY A 156 -2.31 -12.50 31.54
N THR A 157 -1.67 -12.77 30.40
CA THR A 157 -0.21 -12.62 30.24
C THR A 157 0.15 -11.21 29.76
N ILE A 158 1.43 -10.84 29.90
CA ILE A 158 1.98 -9.60 29.36
C ILE A 158 3.11 -9.95 28.40
N SER A 159 3.07 -9.40 27.18
CA SER A 159 4.16 -9.50 26.22
C SER A 159 4.94 -8.19 26.14
N VAL A 160 6.26 -8.30 26.06
CA VAL A 160 7.19 -7.19 25.91
C VAL A 160 8.07 -7.44 24.71
N SER A 161 8.08 -6.50 23.76
CA SER A 161 8.96 -6.52 22.60
C SER A 161 10.00 -5.43 22.76
N LEU A 162 11.26 -5.81 22.75
CA LEU A 162 12.40 -4.89 22.73
C LEU A 162 12.74 -4.53 21.29
N ASP A 163 13.46 -3.44 21.10
CA ASP A 163 13.91 -3.00 19.79
C ASP A 163 15.32 -2.38 19.86
N GLU A 164 15.77 -1.85 18.72
CA GLU A 164 17.09 -1.24 18.60
C GLU A 164 17.31 -0.05 19.54
N THR A 165 16.25 0.68 19.90
CA THR A 165 16.33 1.87 20.75
C THR A 165 16.48 1.53 22.23
N THR A 166 16.20 0.28 22.61
CA THR A 166 16.25 -0.17 24.00
C THR A 166 17.67 -0.05 24.57
N SER A 167 17.85 0.76 25.60
CA SER A 167 19.11 0.94 26.34
C SER A 167 19.12 0.18 27.68
N ASP A 168 20.25 0.15 28.36
CA ASP A 168 20.35 -0.45 29.70
C ASP A 168 19.46 0.29 30.72
N ILE A 169 19.21 1.59 30.50
CA ILE A 169 18.29 2.39 31.32
C ILE A 169 16.85 1.87 31.13
N ASP A 170 16.46 1.57 29.90
CA ASP A 170 15.14 1.04 29.58
C ASP A 170 14.93 -0.35 30.20
N LEU A 171 15.95 -1.20 30.19
CA LEU A 171 15.88 -2.54 30.80
C LEU A 171 15.73 -2.49 32.31
N ASN A 172 16.51 -1.64 32.98
CA ASN A 172 16.36 -1.39 34.42
C ASN A 172 14.95 -0.89 34.74
N THR A 173 14.43 0.03 33.92
CA THR A 173 13.09 0.59 34.10
C THR A 173 12.02 -0.47 33.85
N LEU A 174 12.16 -1.29 32.83
CA LEU A 174 11.26 -2.39 32.51
C LEU A 174 11.24 -3.45 33.61
N LEU A 175 12.39 -3.79 34.19
CA LEU A 175 12.48 -4.68 35.35
C LEU A 175 11.69 -4.13 36.54
N TYR A 176 11.81 -2.83 36.82
CA TYR A 176 11.00 -2.17 37.84
C TYR A 176 9.50 -2.22 37.48
N VAL A 177 9.14 -1.97 36.23
CA VAL A 177 7.74 -2.02 35.77
C VAL A 177 7.16 -3.41 35.96
N LEU A 178 7.88 -4.47 35.61
CA LEU A 178 7.41 -5.85 35.71
C LEU A 178 7.38 -6.34 37.17
N THR A 179 8.44 -6.07 37.95
CA THR A 179 8.63 -6.70 39.27
C THR A 179 8.31 -5.79 40.47
N GLY A 180 8.22 -4.48 40.26
CA GLY A 180 8.12 -3.47 41.32
C GLY A 180 9.42 -3.22 42.09
N LYS A 181 10.55 -3.81 41.68
CA LYS A 181 11.85 -3.70 42.37
C LYS A 181 12.91 -3.12 41.44
N SER A 182 13.68 -2.18 41.94
CA SER A 182 14.90 -1.72 41.27
C SER A 182 15.99 -2.76 41.45
N VAL A 183 16.47 -3.32 40.35
CA VAL A 183 17.51 -4.36 40.33
C VAL A 183 18.64 -3.86 39.45
N ASN A 184 19.89 -3.99 39.91
CA ASN A 184 21.04 -3.80 39.01
C ASN A 184 21.13 -5.01 38.08
N LEU A 185 21.15 -4.76 36.77
CA LEU A 185 21.34 -5.80 35.76
C LEU A 185 22.65 -6.57 36.05
N PRO A 186 22.63 -7.91 36.10
CA PRO A 186 23.85 -8.70 36.04
C PRO A 186 24.53 -8.52 34.68
N GLU A 187 25.83 -8.83 34.56
CA GLU A 187 26.53 -8.81 33.26
C GLU A 187 25.76 -9.65 32.23
N ALA A 188 25.47 -9.04 31.07
CA ALA A 188 24.68 -9.64 30.01
C ALA A 188 25.26 -10.99 29.59
N ASN A 189 24.47 -12.06 29.73
CA ASN A 189 24.84 -13.36 29.18
C ASN A 189 24.32 -13.42 27.74
N THR A 190 25.23 -13.48 26.76
CA THR A 190 24.91 -13.44 25.32
C THR A 190 24.27 -14.74 24.79
N ALA A 191 23.88 -15.66 25.69
CA ALA A 191 23.27 -16.93 25.35
C ALA A 191 21.82 -16.73 24.88
N VAL A 192 21.65 -16.64 23.57
CA VAL A 192 20.36 -16.54 22.90
C VAL A 192 19.67 -17.91 22.88
N ASN A 193 18.48 -18.02 23.46
CA ASN A 193 17.70 -19.27 23.39
C ASN A 193 16.83 -19.26 22.12
N ILE A 194 17.44 -19.56 20.96
CA ILE A 194 16.77 -19.74 19.68
C ILE A 194 17.00 -21.18 19.20
N PRO A 195 15.97 -21.89 18.71
CA PRO A 195 16.05 -23.31 18.38
C PRO A 195 16.93 -23.59 17.15
N CYS A 196 17.13 -22.60 16.28
CA CYS A 196 17.88 -22.74 15.04
C CYS A 196 18.80 -21.52 14.80
N THR A 197 20.11 -21.72 14.90
CA THR A 197 21.09 -20.70 14.50
C THR A 197 21.28 -20.72 12.99
N ARG A 198 21.08 -19.57 12.33
CA ARG A 198 21.26 -19.44 10.88
C ARG A 198 22.72 -19.74 10.49
N GLN A 199 22.91 -20.69 9.58
CA GLN A 199 24.23 -21.10 9.06
C GLN A 199 24.56 -20.54 7.67
N SER A 200 23.55 -20.08 6.94
CA SER A 200 23.71 -19.57 5.57
C SER A 200 24.41 -18.21 5.56
N ALA A 201 25.37 -18.00 4.66
CA ALA A 201 25.88 -16.67 4.36
C ALA A 201 24.77 -15.76 3.80
N TYR A 202 24.86 -14.46 4.06
CA TYR A 202 23.94 -13.43 3.58
C TYR A 202 24.72 -12.16 3.22
N MET A 203 24.09 -11.26 2.45
CA MET A 203 24.71 -9.99 2.02
C MET A 203 26.08 -10.16 1.35
N THR A 204 26.31 -11.28 0.65
CA THR A 204 27.60 -11.64 0.05
C THR A 204 27.91 -10.88 -1.24
N HIS A 205 26.94 -10.17 -1.80
CA HIS A 205 27.15 -9.37 -2.99
C HIS A 205 28.05 -8.16 -2.67
N PRO A 206 29.03 -7.81 -3.53
CA PRO A 206 29.99 -6.74 -3.24
C PRO A 206 29.36 -5.40 -2.83
N VAL A 207 28.16 -5.09 -3.34
CA VAL A 207 27.42 -3.86 -3.00
C VAL A 207 27.27 -3.62 -1.49
N PHE A 208 27.16 -4.69 -0.69
CA PHE A 208 27.01 -4.60 0.77
C PHE A 208 28.35 -4.26 1.48
N SER A 209 29.48 -4.46 0.81
CA SER A 209 30.82 -4.25 1.35
C SER A 209 31.52 -3.00 0.82
N LEU A 210 30.97 -2.33 -0.20
CA LEU A 210 31.66 -1.23 -0.91
C LEU A 210 31.47 0.15 -0.27
N TYR A 211 30.29 0.47 0.27
CA TYR A 211 29.93 1.85 0.64
C TYR A 211 29.84 2.05 2.15
N HIS A 212 30.95 1.89 2.87
CA HIS A 212 30.97 1.80 4.33
C HIS A 212 30.93 3.12 5.09
N SER A 213 31.56 4.14 4.52
CA SER A 213 31.53 5.49 5.08
C SER A 213 30.25 6.23 4.71
N GLU A 214 29.86 7.21 5.54
CA GLU A 214 28.77 8.14 5.21
C GLU A 214 29.02 8.83 3.87
N THR A 215 30.25 9.28 3.61
CA THR A 215 30.65 9.92 2.35
C THR A 215 30.43 9.01 1.14
N ASP A 216 30.87 7.76 1.20
CA ASP A 216 30.70 6.82 0.09
C ASP A 216 29.24 6.46 -0.12
N MET A 217 28.47 6.39 0.98
CA MET A 217 27.04 6.16 0.91
C MET A 217 26.30 7.32 0.22
N MET A 218 26.61 8.55 0.61
CA MET A 218 26.04 9.75 0.00
C MET A 218 26.36 9.83 -1.49
N ARG A 219 27.59 9.49 -1.90
CA ARG A 219 27.98 9.41 -3.32
C ARG A 219 27.22 8.33 -4.06
N TYR A 220 27.03 7.16 -3.44
CA TYR A 220 26.28 6.07 -4.04
C TYR A 220 24.81 6.43 -4.26
N ILE A 221 24.14 6.97 -3.23
CA ILE A 221 22.74 7.44 -3.33
C ILE A 221 22.63 8.51 -4.42
N LYS A 222 23.53 9.50 -4.46
CA LYS A 222 23.52 10.54 -5.49
C LYS A 222 23.75 9.98 -6.90
N SER A 223 24.59 8.96 -7.03
CA SER A 223 24.81 8.28 -8.31
C SER A 223 23.56 7.56 -8.81
N LEU A 224 22.76 6.97 -7.91
CA LEU A 224 21.48 6.36 -8.27
C LEU A 224 20.44 7.42 -8.62
N GLU A 225 20.28 8.45 -7.79
CA GLU A 225 19.34 9.56 -8.02
C GLU A 225 19.56 10.21 -9.40
N ASN A 226 20.81 10.43 -9.80
CA ASN A 226 21.13 11.04 -11.09
C ASN A 226 20.77 10.17 -12.31
N LYS A 227 20.48 8.88 -12.12
CA LYS A 227 20.02 7.98 -13.20
C LYS A 227 18.50 8.05 -13.39
N ASP A 228 17.77 8.59 -12.42
CA ASP A 228 16.31 8.61 -12.41
C ASP A 228 15.80 9.97 -12.88
N LEU A 229 14.97 9.95 -13.94
CA LEU A 229 14.21 11.13 -14.34
C LEU A 229 13.10 11.38 -13.29
N SER A 230 13.13 12.53 -12.63
CA SER A 230 12.15 12.91 -11.62
C SER A 230 11.53 14.28 -11.89
N LEU A 231 10.54 14.65 -11.07
CA LEU A 231 9.87 15.96 -11.13
C LEU A 231 10.80 17.15 -10.82
N THR A 232 12.02 16.91 -10.32
CA THR A 232 13.02 17.98 -10.15
C THR A 232 13.64 18.43 -11.47
N MET A 233 13.52 17.61 -12.52
CA MET A 233 14.16 17.86 -13.82
C MET A 233 13.17 18.35 -14.88
N SER A 234 12.02 17.68 -15.00
CA SER A 234 11.03 18.00 -16.03
C SER A 234 9.65 17.48 -15.68
N MET A 235 8.65 17.91 -16.47
CA MET A 235 7.31 17.35 -16.40
C MET A 235 7.34 15.87 -16.81
N ILE A 236 6.67 15.03 -16.02
CA ILE A 236 6.43 13.61 -16.31
C ILE A 236 4.93 13.42 -16.60
N PRO A 237 4.46 13.56 -17.86
CA PRO A 237 3.03 13.61 -18.18
C PRO A 237 2.41 12.22 -18.33
N LEU A 238 2.49 11.40 -17.27
CA LEU A 238 1.86 10.09 -17.24
C LEU A 238 0.35 10.24 -17.05
N GLY A 239 -0.44 9.81 -18.04
CA GLY A 239 -1.89 9.77 -17.95
C GLY A 239 -2.37 8.91 -16.79
N SER A 240 -3.47 9.31 -16.14
CA SER A 240 -4.02 8.63 -14.94
C SER A 240 -3.08 8.55 -13.72
N CYS A 241 -1.94 9.27 -13.78
CA CYS A 241 -0.93 9.21 -12.72
C CYS A 241 -0.83 10.47 -11.87
N THR A 242 -1.24 11.62 -12.43
CA THR A 242 -1.35 12.89 -11.72
C THR A 242 -0.03 13.32 -11.06
N MET A 243 1.00 13.50 -11.90
CA MET A 243 2.34 13.89 -11.47
C MET A 243 2.41 15.39 -11.12
N LYS A 244 1.75 15.79 -10.03
CA LYS A 244 1.65 17.18 -9.54
C LYS A 244 2.81 17.56 -8.62
N LEU A 245 2.79 18.80 -8.15
CA LEU A 245 3.75 19.29 -7.15
C LEU A 245 3.55 18.55 -5.82
N ASN A 246 4.67 18.13 -5.23
CA ASN A 246 4.75 17.64 -3.85
C ASN A 246 5.42 18.76 -3.03
N PRO A 247 4.66 19.70 -2.43
CA PRO A 247 5.26 20.88 -1.84
C PRO A 247 6.04 20.51 -0.58
N ALA A 248 7.22 21.12 -0.39
CA ALA A 248 8.05 20.89 0.78
C ALA A 248 7.29 21.14 2.10
N SER A 249 6.39 22.12 2.14
CA SER A 249 5.54 22.41 3.30
C SER A 249 4.61 21.25 3.69
N ALA A 250 4.13 20.45 2.73
CA ALA A 250 3.32 19.27 3.02
C ALA A 250 4.17 18.05 3.41
N MET A 251 5.44 18.02 3.00
CA MET A 251 6.38 16.94 3.30
C MET A 251 7.06 17.09 4.66
N LEU A 252 7.37 18.31 5.08
CA LEU A 252 8.10 18.60 6.33
C LEU A 252 7.46 17.96 7.58
N PRO A 253 6.12 17.97 7.77
CA PRO A 253 5.49 17.33 8.92
C PRO A 253 5.76 15.83 9.02
N LEU A 254 6.04 15.13 7.91
CA LEU A 254 6.30 13.68 7.90
C LEU A 254 7.61 13.29 8.61
N LEU A 255 8.43 14.26 9.00
CA LEU A 255 9.65 14.05 9.79
C LEU A 255 9.44 14.32 11.28
N HIS A 256 8.24 14.72 11.70
CA HIS A 256 7.97 15.10 13.08
C HIS A 256 7.82 13.84 13.96
N PRO A 257 8.58 13.71 15.08
CA PRO A 257 8.53 12.54 15.96
C PRO A 257 7.12 12.19 16.46
N ASN A 258 6.32 13.21 16.82
CA ASN A 258 4.91 13.02 17.20
C ASN A 258 4.00 12.40 16.11
N LEU A 259 4.49 12.23 14.88
CA LEU A 259 3.84 11.46 13.82
C LEU A 259 4.59 10.15 13.56
N THR A 260 5.91 10.20 13.43
CA THR A 260 6.70 9.02 13.01
C THR A 260 6.97 8.00 14.11
N GLU A 261 6.95 8.39 15.38
CA GLU A 261 7.39 7.56 16.51
C GLU A 261 6.24 7.06 17.38
N ILE A 262 5.00 7.14 16.90
CA ILE A 262 3.82 6.59 17.59
C ILE A 262 3.58 5.16 17.11
N HIS A 263 3.61 4.21 18.03
CA HIS A 263 3.26 2.82 17.72
C HIS A 263 1.77 2.73 17.31
N PRO A 264 1.40 2.02 16.23
CA PRO A 264 0.02 2.00 15.70
C PRO A 264 -1.03 1.40 16.66
N PHE A 265 -0.60 0.65 17.67
CA PHE A 265 -1.45 0.11 18.73
C PHE A 265 -1.26 0.80 20.08
N ALA A 266 -0.69 2.01 20.10
CA ALA A 266 -0.64 2.82 21.31
C ALA A 266 -2.07 3.11 21.83
N PRO A 267 -2.25 3.25 23.16
CA PRO A 267 -3.52 3.70 23.73
C PRO A 267 -4.04 4.98 23.06
N ARG A 268 -5.35 5.06 22.85
CA ARG A 268 -5.98 6.16 22.11
C ARG A 268 -5.67 7.53 22.73
N GLU A 269 -5.54 7.59 24.05
CA GLU A 269 -5.22 8.80 24.81
C GLU A 269 -3.83 9.36 24.48
N GLN A 270 -2.93 8.54 23.94
CA GLN A 270 -1.58 8.95 23.51
C GLN A 270 -1.53 9.40 22.04
N ALA A 271 -2.61 9.17 21.28
CA ALA A 271 -2.72 9.46 19.85
C ALA A 271 -3.84 10.45 19.54
N LEU A 272 -4.20 11.34 20.48
CA LEU A 272 -5.28 12.31 20.30
C LEU A 272 -5.05 13.26 19.11
N GLY A 273 -3.80 13.68 18.88
CA GLY A 273 -3.46 14.49 17.71
C GLY A 273 -3.70 13.76 16.38
N TYR A 274 -3.40 12.45 16.33
CA TYR A 274 -3.75 11.61 15.18
C TYR A 274 -5.27 11.51 15.00
N ALA A 275 -6.03 11.34 16.09
CA ALA A 275 -7.49 11.30 16.03
C ALA A 275 -8.06 12.59 15.43
N GLU A 276 -7.61 13.76 15.90
CA GLU A 276 -8.03 15.06 15.36
C GLU A 276 -7.67 15.22 13.87
N MET A 277 -6.46 14.80 13.47
CA MET A 277 -6.02 14.84 12.07
C MET A 277 -6.87 13.93 11.18
N ILE A 278 -7.17 12.71 11.63
CA ILE A 278 -8.00 11.74 10.93
C ILE A 278 -9.42 12.28 10.77
N GLU A 279 -10.06 12.72 11.87
CA GLU A 279 -11.43 13.25 11.86
C GLU A 279 -11.56 14.50 10.98
N SER A 280 -10.58 15.40 11.02
CA SER A 280 -10.55 16.59 10.17
C SER A 280 -10.41 16.23 8.70
N LEU A 281 -9.53 15.28 8.37
CA LEU A 281 -9.32 14.82 7.00
C LEU A 281 -10.56 14.10 6.46
N GLU A 282 -11.18 13.22 7.26
CA GLU A 282 -12.44 12.55 6.92
C GLU A 282 -13.53 13.57 6.60
N LYS A 283 -13.68 14.62 7.41
CA LYS A 283 -14.65 15.70 7.16
C LYS A 283 -14.38 16.45 5.86
N TYR A 284 -13.13 16.85 5.60
CA TYR A 284 -12.79 17.56 4.36
C TYR A 284 -13.05 16.70 3.13
N LEU A 285 -12.70 15.41 3.22
CA LEU A 285 -12.88 14.47 2.13
C LEU A 285 -14.37 14.16 1.89
N ALA A 286 -15.17 14.02 2.95
CA ALA A 286 -16.62 13.93 2.86
C ALA A 286 -17.22 15.15 2.13
N GLU A 287 -16.81 16.37 2.50
CA GLU A 287 -17.26 17.60 1.83
C GLU A 287 -16.84 17.66 0.35
N ILE A 288 -15.60 17.28 0.03
CA ILE A 288 -15.07 17.29 -1.35
C ILE A 288 -15.81 16.30 -2.25
N THR A 289 -16.28 15.19 -1.69
CA THR A 289 -16.83 14.09 -2.49
C THR A 289 -18.36 14.00 -2.44
N GLY A 290 -18.99 14.64 -1.45
CA GLY A 290 -20.43 14.55 -1.20
C GLY A 290 -20.86 13.25 -0.53
N PHE A 291 -19.95 12.48 0.08
CA PHE A 291 -20.28 11.28 0.84
C PHE A 291 -20.47 11.57 2.32
N ASP A 292 -21.25 10.72 2.99
CA ASP A 292 -21.60 10.89 4.41
C ASP A 292 -20.47 10.45 5.36
N ALA A 293 -19.68 9.45 4.96
CA ALA A 293 -18.62 8.89 5.77
C ALA A 293 -17.38 8.53 4.93
N VAL A 294 -16.23 8.50 5.62
CA VAL A 294 -14.92 8.27 5.03
C VAL A 294 -14.16 7.26 5.90
N SER A 295 -13.40 6.36 5.27
CA SER A 295 -12.48 5.46 5.96
C SER A 295 -11.06 5.62 5.41
N LEU A 296 -10.13 5.94 6.29
CA LEU A 296 -8.70 6.09 5.96
C LEU A 296 -7.89 4.78 6.09
N GLN A 297 -8.54 3.65 6.34
CA GLN A 297 -7.87 2.37 6.56
C GLN A 297 -7.20 1.79 5.29
N PRO A 298 -7.79 1.88 4.08
CA PRO A 298 -7.16 1.32 2.89
C PRO A 298 -5.87 2.06 2.51
N ASN A 299 -4.80 1.33 2.23
CA ASN A 299 -3.47 1.90 1.97
C ASN A 299 -3.04 1.80 0.49
N SER A 300 -3.98 1.71 -0.44
CA SER A 300 -3.74 1.80 -1.89
C SER A 300 -5.06 1.84 -2.66
N GLY A 301 -5.09 2.45 -3.84
CA GLY A 301 -6.34 2.55 -4.64
C GLY A 301 -7.05 1.21 -4.82
N ALA A 302 -6.29 0.15 -5.08
CA ALA A 302 -6.78 -1.23 -5.17
C ALA A 302 -7.34 -1.77 -3.85
N GLN A 303 -6.73 -1.47 -2.69
CA GLN A 303 -7.31 -1.79 -1.39
C GLN A 303 -8.59 -1.01 -1.12
N GLY A 304 -8.67 0.24 -1.60
CA GLY A 304 -9.90 1.03 -1.56
C GLY A 304 -11.02 0.40 -2.38
N GLU A 305 -10.72 -0.10 -3.59
CA GLU A 305 -11.65 -0.87 -4.41
C GLU A 305 -12.09 -2.15 -3.71
N TYR A 306 -11.15 -2.96 -3.22
CA TYR A 306 -11.44 -4.19 -2.50
C TYR A 306 -12.35 -3.96 -1.28
N ALA A 307 -12.02 -2.97 -0.44
CA ALA A 307 -12.84 -2.59 0.70
C ALA A 307 -14.22 -2.10 0.26
N GLY A 308 -14.28 -1.28 -0.80
CA GLY A 308 -15.48 -0.83 -1.47
C GLY A 308 -16.43 -1.98 -1.79
N LEU A 309 -15.95 -2.91 -2.61
CA LEU A 309 -16.69 -4.09 -3.06
C LEU A 309 -17.10 -5.01 -1.90
N LYS A 310 -16.25 -5.14 -0.87
CA LYS A 310 -16.60 -5.85 0.37
C LYS A 310 -17.83 -5.26 1.07
N ALA A 311 -17.92 -3.93 1.22
CA ALA A 311 -19.15 -3.40 1.83
C ALA A 311 -20.36 -3.41 0.91
N VAL A 312 -20.21 -3.37 -0.42
CA VAL A 312 -21.36 -3.65 -1.31
C VAL A 312 -21.90 -5.05 -1.04
N ARG A 313 -21.01 -6.02 -0.92
CA ARG A 313 -21.38 -7.39 -0.59
C ARG A 313 -22.06 -7.45 0.78
N ASP A 314 -21.47 -6.86 1.81
CA ASP A 314 -22.03 -6.87 3.16
C ASP A 314 -23.39 -6.12 3.22
N TYR A 315 -23.57 -5.05 2.45
CA TYR A 315 -24.85 -4.36 2.26
C TYR A 315 -25.92 -5.28 1.68
N HIS A 316 -25.61 -6.01 0.60
CA HIS A 316 -26.56 -6.97 0.01
C HIS A 316 -26.88 -8.11 0.98
N LEU A 317 -25.88 -8.65 1.70
CA LEU A 317 -26.09 -9.67 2.72
C LEU A 317 -26.98 -9.18 3.86
N ALA A 318 -26.78 -7.94 4.34
CA ALA A 318 -27.59 -7.33 5.40
C ALA A 318 -29.05 -7.12 4.96
N ASN A 319 -29.30 -6.89 3.68
CA ASN A 319 -30.63 -6.78 3.09
C ASN A 319 -31.26 -8.12 2.69
N GLY A 320 -30.57 -9.25 2.91
CA GLY A 320 -31.05 -10.60 2.58
C GLY A 320 -30.79 -11.04 1.13
N ASP A 321 -30.11 -10.23 0.33
CA ASP A 321 -29.80 -10.49 -1.08
C ASP A 321 -28.52 -11.33 -1.25
N MET A 322 -28.61 -12.62 -0.89
CA MET A 322 -27.47 -13.55 -0.90
C MET A 322 -26.94 -13.92 -2.30
N ARG A 323 -27.72 -13.64 -3.35
CA ARG A 323 -27.43 -14.04 -4.74
C ARG A 323 -26.70 -12.96 -5.56
N ARG A 324 -26.62 -11.73 -5.05
CA ARG A 324 -26.00 -10.60 -5.74
C ARG A 324 -24.47 -10.72 -5.68
N ASN A 325 -23.87 -11.16 -6.78
CA ASN A 325 -22.43 -11.40 -6.89
C ASN A 325 -21.81 -10.92 -8.23
N ILE A 326 -22.60 -10.33 -9.13
CA ILE A 326 -22.12 -9.87 -10.43
C ILE A 326 -21.56 -8.43 -10.30
N ALA A 327 -20.31 -8.25 -10.71
CA ALA A 327 -19.66 -6.96 -10.89
C ALA A 327 -19.68 -6.59 -12.39
N VAL A 328 -20.43 -5.55 -12.72
CA VAL A 328 -20.48 -4.99 -14.07
C VAL A 328 -19.32 -4.02 -14.23
N ILE A 329 -18.48 -4.20 -15.25
CA ILE A 329 -17.25 -3.40 -15.44
C ILE A 329 -17.15 -2.98 -16.92
N PRO A 330 -17.02 -1.67 -17.24
CA PRO A 330 -16.77 -1.22 -18.61
C PRO A 330 -15.44 -1.73 -19.16
N GLU A 331 -15.35 -2.00 -20.46
CA GLU A 331 -14.09 -2.38 -21.14
C GLU A 331 -12.97 -1.34 -20.95
N SER A 332 -13.34 -0.08 -20.74
CA SER A 332 -12.40 1.02 -20.51
C SER A 332 -11.86 1.09 -19.08
N ALA A 333 -12.40 0.31 -18.14
CA ALA A 333 -12.02 0.40 -16.73
C ALA A 333 -10.53 0.13 -16.49
N HIS A 334 -10.02 0.65 -15.38
CA HIS A 334 -8.66 0.35 -14.97
C HIS A 334 -8.51 -1.14 -14.63
N GLY A 335 -7.31 -1.71 -14.84
CA GLY A 335 -7.06 -3.14 -14.62
C GLY A 335 -7.17 -3.59 -13.15
N THR A 336 -7.13 -2.66 -12.20
CA THR A 336 -7.37 -2.94 -10.78
C THR A 336 -8.83 -3.31 -10.54
N ASN A 337 -9.79 -2.71 -11.25
CA ASN A 337 -11.22 -2.97 -11.05
C ASN A 337 -11.58 -4.47 -11.18
N PRO A 338 -11.31 -5.15 -12.31
CA PRO A 338 -11.60 -6.59 -12.43
C PRO A 338 -10.75 -7.44 -11.47
N ALA A 339 -9.52 -7.04 -11.14
CA ALA A 339 -8.70 -7.76 -10.17
C ALA A 339 -9.30 -7.70 -8.77
N SER A 340 -9.72 -6.51 -8.31
CA SER A 340 -10.38 -6.27 -7.03
C SER A 340 -11.72 -7.02 -6.93
N ALA A 341 -12.50 -7.05 -8.02
CA ALA A 341 -13.75 -7.81 -8.08
C ALA A 341 -13.51 -9.32 -7.98
N SER A 342 -12.54 -9.85 -8.72
CA SER A 342 -12.13 -11.25 -8.64
C SER A 342 -11.66 -11.63 -7.23
N MET A 343 -10.84 -10.77 -6.58
CA MET A 343 -10.42 -10.96 -5.18
C MET A 343 -11.59 -10.98 -4.19
N CYS A 344 -12.70 -10.30 -4.50
CA CYS A 344 -13.92 -10.34 -3.69
C CYS A 344 -14.79 -11.58 -3.95
N GLY A 345 -14.42 -12.42 -4.92
CA GLY A 345 -15.18 -13.58 -5.37
C GLY A 345 -16.37 -13.22 -6.28
N MET A 346 -16.38 -12.02 -6.85
CA MET A 346 -17.45 -11.57 -7.75
C MET A 346 -17.26 -12.13 -9.17
N GLU A 347 -18.36 -12.45 -9.84
CA GLU A 347 -18.34 -12.78 -11.26
C GLU A 347 -18.35 -11.48 -12.09
N ILE A 348 -17.45 -11.37 -13.05
CA ILE A 348 -17.24 -10.13 -13.80
C ILE A 348 -18.02 -10.19 -15.11
N VAL A 349 -18.87 -9.18 -15.34
CA VAL A 349 -19.60 -8.98 -16.58
C VAL A 349 -19.12 -7.70 -17.24
N THR A 350 -18.47 -7.84 -18.39
CA THR A 350 -17.96 -6.71 -19.15
C THR A 350 -19.07 -6.01 -19.93
N VAL A 351 -19.05 -4.67 -19.94
CA VAL A 351 -19.94 -3.81 -20.75
C VAL A 351 -19.13 -3.04 -21.77
N LYS A 352 -19.65 -2.99 -22.99
CA LYS A 352 -19.01 -2.29 -24.11
C LYS A 352 -18.93 -0.79 -23.90
N THR A 353 -17.93 -0.19 -24.52
CA THR A 353 -17.84 1.27 -24.66
C THR A 353 -18.03 1.69 -26.11
N GLN A 354 -18.72 2.81 -26.30
CA GLN A 354 -18.89 3.45 -27.60
C GLN A 354 -17.56 4.00 -28.12
N SER A 355 -17.51 4.31 -29.42
CA SER A 355 -16.30 4.87 -30.07
C SER A 355 -15.86 6.24 -29.53
N ASN A 356 -16.75 6.97 -28.87
CA ASN A 356 -16.47 8.24 -28.19
C ASN A 356 -15.92 8.04 -26.75
N GLY A 357 -15.80 6.80 -26.28
CA GLY A 357 -15.30 6.45 -24.95
C GLY A 357 -16.36 6.39 -23.84
N ASN A 358 -17.64 6.61 -24.15
CA ASN A 358 -18.75 6.50 -23.20
C ASN A 358 -19.20 5.05 -23.03
N ILE A 359 -19.85 4.74 -21.92
CA ILE A 359 -20.49 3.43 -21.70
C ILE A 359 -21.64 3.23 -22.71
N ASP A 360 -21.71 2.07 -23.34
CA ASP A 360 -22.86 1.70 -24.17
C ASP A 360 -24.07 1.39 -23.28
N ILE A 361 -24.98 2.36 -23.15
CA ILE A 361 -26.19 2.23 -22.33
C ILE A 361 -27.09 1.08 -22.80
N ALA A 362 -27.14 0.80 -24.11
CA ALA A 362 -27.98 -0.29 -24.62
C ALA A 362 -27.41 -1.65 -24.22
N ASP A 363 -26.09 -1.81 -24.29
CA ASP A 363 -25.40 -3.01 -23.81
C ASP A 363 -25.51 -3.14 -22.29
N LEU A 364 -25.29 -2.05 -21.55
CA LEU A 364 -25.48 -2.02 -20.09
C LEU A 364 -26.89 -2.46 -19.70
N GLN A 365 -27.92 -1.91 -20.34
CA GLN A 365 -29.31 -2.29 -20.05
C GLN A 365 -29.58 -3.76 -20.38
N SER A 366 -29.01 -4.28 -21.47
CA SER A 366 -29.10 -5.69 -21.83
C SER A 366 -28.49 -6.59 -20.75
N LYS A 367 -27.26 -6.27 -20.29
CA LYS A 367 -26.57 -7.00 -19.22
C LYS A 367 -27.30 -6.92 -17.89
N LEU A 368 -27.79 -5.75 -17.50
CA LEU A 368 -28.56 -5.58 -16.27
C LEU A 368 -29.86 -6.38 -16.29
N ARG A 369 -30.56 -6.46 -17.43
CA ARG A 369 -31.73 -7.35 -17.57
C ARG A 369 -31.37 -8.83 -17.44
N GLN A 370 -30.26 -9.25 -18.04
CA GLN A 370 -29.78 -10.64 -17.96
C GLN A 370 -29.39 -11.04 -16.53
N HIS A 371 -28.85 -10.09 -15.76
CA HIS A 371 -28.32 -10.32 -14.40
C HIS A 371 -29.16 -9.60 -13.32
N ALA A 372 -30.46 -9.38 -13.56
CA ALA A 372 -31.31 -8.55 -12.70
C ALA A 372 -31.35 -9.02 -11.22
N GLU A 373 -31.38 -10.33 -10.99
CA GLU A 373 -31.40 -10.92 -9.65
C GLU A 373 -30.00 -11.09 -9.02
N THR A 374 -28.94 -10.90 -9.80
CA THR A 374 -27.56 -11.24 -9.40
C THR A 374 -26.59 -10.06 -9.48
N VAL A 375 -26.98 -8.92 -10.06
CA VAL A 375 -26.16 -7.70 -10.12
C VAL A 375 -25.92 -7.14 -8.72
N ALA A 376 -24.64 -7.08 -8.34
CA ALA A 376 -24.23 -6.50 -7.07
C ALA A 376 -23.78 -5.05 -7.26
N VAL A 377 -22.95 -4.79 -8.27
CA VAL A 377 -22.24 -3.53 -8.41
C VAL A 377 -21.90 -3.18 -9.86
N LEU A 378 -21.93 -1.91 -10.21
CA LEU A 378 -21.23 -1.34 -11.37
C LEU A 378 -19.95 -0.66 -10.88
N MET A 379 -18.79 -1.01 -11.45
CA MET A 379 -17.55 -0.27 -11.22
C MET A 379 -17.30 0.69 -12.38
N VAL A 380 -17.37 2.00 -12.12
CA VAL A 380 -17.18 3.05 -13.14
C VAL A 380 -16.03 3.98 -12.77
N THR A 381 -15.29 4.47 -13.74
CA THR A 381 -14.29 5.53 -13.55
C THR A 381 -14.85 6.83 -14.13
N TYR A 382 -14.89 7.91 -13.34
CA TYR A 382 -15.41 9.20 -13.81
C TYR A 382 -14.45 10.37 -13.48
N PRO A 383 -14.10 11.22 -14.47
CA PRO A 383 -14.30 11.03 -15.92
C PRO A 383 -13.66 9.73 -16.40
N SER A 384 -14.05 9.24 -17.59
CA SER A 384 -13.62 7.94 -18.09
C SER A 384 -12.10 7.81 -18.20
N THR A 385 -11.57 6.60 -18.37
CA THR A 385 -10.12 6.39 -18.56
C THR A 385 -9.57 7.08 -19.81
N TYR A 386 -10.43 7.42 -20.77
CA TYR A 386 -10.11 8.27 -21.93
C TYR A 386 -10.01 9.77 -21.61
N GLY A 387 -10.43 10.19 -20.40
CA GLY A 387 -10.43 11.59 -19.97
C GLY A 387 -11.66 12.37 -20.42
N VAL A 388 -12.75 11.67 -20.74
CA VAL A 388 -14.00 12.27 -21.22
C VAL A 388 -15.03 12.26 -20.09
N PHE A 389 -15.73 13.38 -19.92
CA PHE A 389 -16.89 13.47 -19.02
C PHE A 389 -18.10 12.89 -19.73
N GLU A 390 -18.66 11.82 -19.18
CA GLU A 390 -19.86 11.19 -19.73
C GLU A 390 -21.10 12.02 -19.37
N PRO A 391 -21.86 12.55 -20.35
CA PRO A 391 -23.02 13.39 -20.08
C PRO A 391 -24.20 12.61 -19.48
N GLU A 392 -24.23 11.29 -19.66
CA GLU A 392 -25.32 10.41 -19.21
C GLU A 392 -24.98 9.62 -17.95
N ILE A 393 -23.94 10.01 -17.19
CA ILE A 393 -23.50 9.23 -16.01
C ILE A 393 -24.59 9.05 -14.95
N LYS A 394 -25.44 10.08 -14.74
CA LYS A 394 -26.62 9.99 -13.85
C LYS A 394 -27.56 8.87 -14.26
N ARG A 395 -27.84 8.79 -15.57
CA ARG A 395 -28.71 7.78 -16.16
C ARG A 395 -28.12 6.38 -16.02
N VAL A 396 -26.79 6.24 -16.10
CA VAL A 396 -26.09 4.98 -15.85
C VAL A 396 -26.27 4.54 -14.40
N CYS A 397 -26.09 5.45 -13.43
CA CYS A 397 -26.30 5.17 -12.01
C CYS A 397 -27.76 4.78 -11.72
N ASP A 398 -28.72 5.58 -12.20
CA ASP A 398 -30.16 5.31 -12.04
C ASP A 398 -30.55 3.94 -12.60
N LEU A 399 -29.99 3.57 -13.75
CA LEU A 399 -30.25 2.28 -14.37
C LEU A 399 -29.75 1.14 -13.49
N VAL A 400 -28.55 1.22 -12.92
CA VAL A 400 -28.01 0.18 -12.03
C VAL A 400 -28.86 0.06 -10.76
N HIS A 401 -29.26 1.19 -10.17
CA HIS A 401 -30.12 1.22 -8.99
C HIS A 401 -31.50 0.59 -9.24
N GLN A 402 -32.08 0.76 -10.44
CA GLN A 402 -33.35 0.15 -10.82
C GLN A 402 -33.31 -1.40 -10.78
N TYR A 403 -32.14 -2.01 -10.97
CA TYR A 403 -31.96 -3.46 -10.85
C TYR A 403 -31.41 -3.88 -9.48
N GLY A 404 -31.34 -2.95 -8.51
CA GLY A 404 -30.87 -3.20 -7.14
C GLY A 404 -29.35 -3.33 -7.00
N GLY A 405 -28.58 -3.01 -8.04
CA GLY A 405 -27.12 -2.92 -7.95
C GLY A 405 -26.67 -1.63 -7.24
N GLN A 406 -25.45 -1.62 -6.72
CA GLN A 406 -24.78 -0.42 -6.20
C GLN A 406 -23.81 0.15 -7.25
N VAL A 407 -23.41 1.41 -7.11
CA VAL A 407 -22.40 2.03 -7.99
C VAL A 407 -21.12 2.31 -7.22
N TYR A 408 -20.05 1.63 -7.63
CA TYR A 408 -18.70 1.90 -7.19
C TYR A 408 -17.99 2.84 -8.18
N MET A 409 -17.49 3.97 -7.70
CA MET A 409 -16.72 4.92 -8.51
C MET A 409 -15.22 4.81 -8.21
N ASP A 410 -14.44 4.45 -9.21
CA ASP A 410 -12.99 4.64 -9.20
C ASP A 410 -12.66 6.14 -9.30
N GLY A 411 -12.23 6.72 -8.19
CA GLY A 411 -11.91 8.14 -8.05
C GLY A 411 -10.47 8.50 -8.42
N ARG A 412 -9.73 7.63 -9.12
CA ARG A 412 -8.35 7.96 -9.58
C ARG A 412 -8.25 9.19 -10.48
N LYS A 413 -9.35 9.67 -11.04
CA LYS A 413 -9.44 10.89 -11.85
C LYS A 413 -10.21 12.04 -11.21
N HIS A 414 -10.46 11.98 -9.90
CA HIS A 414 -11.30 12.95 -9.22
C HIS A 414 -10.76 14.40 -9.26
N GLU A 415 -9.46 14.62 -9.46
CA GLU A 415 -8.94 15.98 -9.70
C GLU A 415 -9.59 16.70 -10.88
N CYS A 416 -10.00 15.97 -11.93
CA CYS A 416 -10.70 16.58 -13.06
C CYS A 416 -12.10 17.09 -12.67
N ALA A 417 -12.75 16.45 -11.70
CA ALA A 417 -14.09 16.81 -11.24
C ALA A 417 -14.07 17.93 -10.18
N GLY A 418 -13.08 17.96 -9.29
CA GLY A 418 -12.96 18.97 -8.23
C GLY A 418 -14.25 19.15 -7.41
N ARG A 419 -14.50 20.36 -6.87
CA ARG A 419 -15.79 20.74 -6.25
C ARG A 419 -16.91 21.02 -7.27
N VAL A 420 -16.72 20.68 -8.55
CA VAL A 420 -17.62 21.09 -9.64
C VAL A 420 -18.66 20.01 -9.95
N ASP A 421 -18.38 18.74 -9.62
CA ASP A 421 -19.30 17.61 -9.85
C ASP A 421 -19.13 16.54 -8.75
N LEU A 422 -20.00 16.59 -7.73
CA LEU A 422 -19.88 15.77 -6.51
C LEU A 422 -20.46 14.37 -6.73
N ALA A 423 -19.60 13.36 -6.69
CA ALA A 423 -19.98 11.97 -6.92
C ALA A 423 -21.10 11.44 -6.03
N GLY A 424 -21.11 11.81 -4.74
CA GLY A 424 -22.14 11.34 -3.80
C GLY A 424 -23.48 12.05 -3.97
N THR A 425 -23.49 13.37 -4.18
CA THR A 425 -24.72 14.18 -4.17
C THR A 425 -25.30 14.45 -5.56
N ASP A 426 -24.46 14.61 -6.58
CA ASP A 426 -24.91 15.17 -7.86
C ASP A 426 -25.36 14.09 -8.84
N TRP A 427 -24.80 12.88 -8.77
CA TRP A 427 -25.09 11.82 -9.76
C TRP A 427 -25.26 10.40 -9.20
N GLY A 428 -25.26 10.23 -7.87
CA GLY A 428 -25.69 8.99 -7.22
C GLY A 428 -24.63 7.89 -7.15
N GLY A 429 -23.35 8.23 -7.02
CA GLY A 429 -22.34 7.24 -6.63
C GLY A 429 -22.59 6.75 -5.21
N CYS A 430 -22.44 5.44 -4.96
CA CYS A 430 -22.68 4.85 -3.63
C CYS A 430 -21.38 4.68 -2.83
N LEU A 431 -20.26 4.41 -3.52
CA LEU A 431 -18.95 4.15 -2.92
C LEU A 431 -17.82 4.57 -3.87
N PRO A 432 -16.99 5.56 -3.53
CA PRO A 432 -15.70 5.70 -4.19
C PRO A 432 -14.51 5.23 -3.38
N SER A 433 -13.41 4.99 -4.09
CA SER A 433 -12.07 5.21 -3.56
C SER A 433 -11.48 6.47 -4.17
N GLN A 434 -10.84 7.31 -3.36
CA GLN A 434 -9.87 8.29 -3.87
C GLN A 434 -8.47 7.72 -3.68
N SER A 435 -7.68 7.80 -4.73
CA SER A 435 -6.27 7.50 -4.65
C SER A 435 -5.49 8.69 -4.08
N ALA A 436 -4.32 8.40 -3.49
CA ALA A 436 -3.25 9.37 -3.22
C ALA A 436 -2.84 10.22 -4.44
N GLN A 437 -3.37 9.97 -5.65
CA GLN A 437 -3.09 10.77 -6.83
C GLN A 437 -3.77 12.15 -6.75
N ASN A 438 -4.86 12.28 -6.00
CA ASN A 438 -5.64 13.52 -5.93
C ASN A 438 -5.17 14.45 -4.80
N ILE A 439 -4.65 13.88 -3.71
CA ILE A 439 -4.11 14.58 -2.54
C ILE A 439 -2.58 14.63 -2.73
N GLN A 440 -1.90 15.72 -2.40
CA GLN A 440 -0.47 15.97 -2.73
C GLN A 440 0.55 15.07 -1.99
N TYR A 441 0.32 13.76 -2.00
CA TYR A 441 1.23 12.76 -1.47
C TYR A 441 2.33 12.46 -2.49
N PRO A 442 3.60 12.31 -2.07
CA PRO A 442 4.69 12.10 -2.99
C PRO A 442 4.58 10.76 -3.72
N ARG A 443 4.87 10.75 -5.02
CA ARG A 443 5.19 9.51 -5.73
C ARG A 443 6.65 9.17 -5.55
N THR A 444 6.92 8.12 -4.80
CA THR A 444 8.16 7.35 -4.96
C THR A 444 7.93 6.29 -6.06
N ALA A 445 9.00 5.76 -6.66
CA ALA A 445 8.95 4.83 -7.79
C ALA A 445 8.25 3.49 -7.45
N GLY A 446 6.93 3.51 -7.29
CA GLY A 446 6.08 2.34 -7.03
C GLY A 446 5.59 2.13 -5.60
N ALA A 447 5.98 2.93 -4.58
CA ALA A 447 5.66 2.61 -3.18
C ALA A 447 5.08 3.77 -2.34
N ASP A 448 4.32 3.35 -1.32
CA ASP A 448 3.53 4.09 -0.32
C ASP A 448 2.44 5.01 -0.88
N ARG A 449 1.21 4.50 -0.86
CA ARG A 449 -0.01 5.23 -1.18
C ARG A 449 -0.92 5.19 0.05
N VAL A 450 -1.64 6.27 0.31
CA VAL A 450 -2.85 6.21 1.13
C VAL A 450 -4.01 6.27 0.16
N SER A 451 -5.02 5.42 0.32
CA SER A 451 -6.25 5.53 -0.44
C SER A 451 -7.40 5.71 0.50
N VAL A 452 -8.17 6.74 0.25
CA VAL A 452 -9.30 7.02 1.12
C VAL A 452 -10.54 6.38 0.53
N ARG A 453 -11.30 5.68 1.37
CA ARG A 453 -12.59 5.12 1.00
C ARG A 453 -13.70 6.06 1.45
N TYR A 454 -14.78 6.11 0.69
CA TYR A 454 -15.98 6.88 0.99
C TYR A 454 -17.20 5.96 1.02
N VAL A 455 -18.20 6.31 1.84
CA VAL A 455 -19.44 5.55 1.98
C VAL A 455 -20.64 6.47 2.10
N SER A 456 -21.69 6.21 1.32
CA SER A 456 -23.00 6.87 1.48
C SER A 456 -23.78 6.26 2.64
N LYS A 457 -24.63 7.07 3.30
CA LYS A 457 -25.37 6.73 4.53
C LYS A 457 -26.20 5.44 4.46
N HIS A 458 -26.62 5.01 3.29
CA HIS A 458 -27.41 3.78 3.11
C HIS A 458 -26.55 2.49 3.10
N ILE A 459 -25.22 2.60 3.00
CA ILE A 459 -24.27 1.48 3.08
C ILE A 459 -23.56 1.42 4.46
N CYS A 460 -23.69 2.48 5.28
CA CYS A 460 -23.15 2.53 6.63
C CYS A 460 -23.85 1.60 7.63
#